data_AF-A0A2V9UZU2-F1
#
_entry.id   AF-A0A2V9UZU2-F1
#
_cell.length_a   1.000
_cell.length_b   1.000
_cell.length_c   1.000
_cell.angle_alpha   90.00
_cell.angle_beta   90.00
_cell.angle_gamma   90.00
#
_symmetry.space_group_name_H-M   'P 1'
#
loop_
_entity.id
_entity.type
_entity.pdbx_description
1 polymer ?
#
loop_
_entity_poly.entity_id
_entity_poly.type
_entity_poly.pdbx_seq_one_letter_code
_entity_poly.pdbx_strand_id
1 'polypeptide(L)'
;MGGSPGWSSRIGRLVLEARSVRVVIEPVNEAQARIARQAYRDFGKTSGHPAKLNFGDCFSYALAKTKGEPLLFKGQDFSRTDVKSARA
;
A
#
# COMPACT_ATOMS: atom_id res chain seq x y z
N MET A 1 7.30 -17.79 3.84
CA MET A 1 6.01 -17.07 3.65
C MET A 1 4.93 -17.88 4.37
N GLY A 2 4.60 -17.51 5.61
CA GLY A 2 3.56 -18.18 6.38
C GLY A 2 2.91 -17.15 7.29
N GLY A 3 1.78 -16.59 6.87
CA GLY A 3 1.01 -15.72 7.74
C GLY A 3 0.52 -16.56 8.92
N SER A 4 0.88 -16.18 10.15
CA SER A 4 0.28 -16.77 11.35
C SER A 4 -1.25 -16.69 11.23
N PRO A 5 -2.01 -17.72 11.64
CA PRO A 5 -3.47 -17.76 11.53
C PRO A 5 -4.16 -16.49 12.05
N GLY A 6 -3.55 -15.81 13.04
CA GLY A 6 -4.07 -14.56 13.59
C GLY A 6 -4.06 -13.37 12.62
N TRP A 7 -3.20 -13.34 11.60
CA TRP A 7 -3.19 -12.24 10.61
C TRP A 7 -4.37 -12.32 9.64
N SER A 8 -4.69 -13.53 9.16
CA SER A 8 -5.85 -13.74 8.30
C SER A 8 -7.14 -13.33 9.02
N SER A 9 -7.31 -13.78 10.27
CA SER A 9 -8.48 -13.42 11.09
C SER A 9 -8.58 -11.93 11.39
N ARG A 10 -7.45 -11.23 11.59
CA ARG A 10 -7.42 -9.78 11.84
C ARG A 10 -7.81 -8.97 10.60
N ILE A 11 -7.28 -9.32 9.42
CA ILE A 11 -7.67 -8.67 8.16
C ILE A 11 -9.14 -8.94 7.86
N GLY A 12 -9.58 -10.19 8.01
CA GLY A 12 -10.99 -10.57 7.80
C GLY A 12 -11.93 -9.74 8.67
N ARG A 13 -11.61 -9.57 9.95
CA ARG A 13 -12.38 -8.70 10.85
C ARG A 13 -12.45 -7.26 10.36
N LEU A 14 -11.30 -6.67 9.98
CA LEU A 14 -11.26 -5.29 9.49
C LEU A 14 -12.13 -5.10 8.24
N VAL A 15 -12.12 -6.06 7.32
CA VAL A 15 -12.94 -6.03 6.10
C VAL A 15 -14.43 -6.10 6.44
N LEU A 16 -14.83 -6.99 7.36
CA LEU A 16 -16.22 -7.12 7.79
C LEU A 16 -16.71 -5.89 8.56
N GLU A 17 -15.84 -5.26 9.34
CA GLU A 17 -16.16 -4.09 10.18
C GLU A 17 -15.86 -2.75 9.48
N ALA A 18 -15.41 -2.76 8.22
CA ALA A 18 -14.91 -1.57 7.52
C ALA A 18 -15.87 -0.37 7.58
N ARG A 19 -17.18 -0.62 7.43
CA ARG A 19 -18.21 0.41 7.52
C ARG A 19 -18.29 1.05 8.91
N SER A 20 -18.18 0.25 9.97
CA SER A 20 -18.25 0.70 11.36
C SER A 20 -17.04 1.56 11.75
N VAL A 21 -15.88 1.31 11.13
CA VAL A 21 -14.64 2.07 11.37
C VAL A 21 -14.32 3.10 10.28
N ARG A 22 -15.30 3.42 9.40
CA ARG A 22 -15.18 4.41 8.32
C ARG A 22 -14.02 4.13 7.35
N VAL A 23 -13.75 2.87 7.07
CA VAL A 23 -12.81 2.43 6.03
C VAL A 23 -13.58 2.17 4.74
N VAL A 24 -13.09 2.71 3.63
CA VAL A 24 -13.60 2.45 2.28
C VAL A 24 -12.66 1.47 1.59
N ILE A 25 -13.22 0.38 1.06
CA ILE A 25 -12.48 -0.58 0.23
C ILE A 25 -12.55 -0.11 -1.22
N GLU A 26 -11.40 0.16 -1.81
CA GLU A 26 -11.28 0.68 -3.17
C GLU A 26 -10.87 -0.43 -4.15
N PRO A 27 -11.57 -0.58 -5.29
CA PRO A 27 -11.11 -1.46 -6.35
C PRO A 27 -9.86 -0.89 -7.02
N VAL A 28 -8.93 -1.77 -7.41
CA VAL A 28 -7.79 -1.35 -8.24
C VAL A 28 -8.29 -1.08 -9.65
N ASN A 29 -8.10 0.15 -10.13
CA ASN A 29 -8.46 0.54 -11.49
C ASN A 29 -7.24 0.64 -12.43
N GLU A 30 -7.49 0.85 -13.72
CA GLU A 30 -6.43 0.88 -14.74
C GLU A 30 -5.42 2.03 -14.52
N ALA A 31 -5.87 3.20 -14.07
CA ALA A 31 -4.98 4.32 -13.76
C ALA A 31 -4.03 3.97 -12.60
N GLN A 32 -4.55 3.33 -11.56
CA GLN A 32 -3.75 2.83 -10.45
C GLN A 32 -2.78 1.73 -10.90
N ALA A 33 -3.19 0.83 -11.81
CA ALA A 33 -2.30 -0.19 -12.35
C ALA A 33 -1.10 0.41 -13.12
N ARG A 34 -1.32 1.47 -13.91
CA ARG A 34 -0.24 2.20 -14.61
C ARG A 34 0.73 2.84 -13.61
N ILE A 35 0.21 3.47 -12.57
CA ILE A 35 1.02 4.11 -11.51
C ILE A 35 1.79 3.06 -10.70
N ALA A 36 1.14 1.97 -10.31
CA ALA A 36 1.76 0.84 -9.61
C ALA A 36 2.95 0.27 -10.39
N ARG A 37 2.77 0.07 -11.71
CA ARG A 37 3.86 -0.37 -12.60
C ARG A 37 5.03 0.61 -12.60
N GLN A 38 4.76 1.91 -12.69
CA GLN A 38 5.81 2.94 -12.66
C GLN A 38 6.53 2.95 -11.30
N ALA A 39 5.78 2.90 -10.21
CA ALA A 39 6.33 2.82 -8.85
C ALA A 39 7.23 1.60 -8.65
N TYR A 40 6.88 0.45 -9.22
CA TYR A 40 7.73 -0.74 -9.13
C TYR A 40 9.04 -0.58 -9.91
N ARG A 41 9.02 0.11 -11.06
CA ARG A 41 10.24 0.43 -11.82
C ARG A 41 11.16 1.38 -11.04
N ASP A 42 10.58 2.37 -10.36
CA ASP A 42 11.36 3.43 -9.70
C ASP A 42 11.81 3.03 -8.29
N PHE A 43 10.97 2.28 -7.56
CA PHE A 43 11.14 2.00 -6.13
C PHE A 43 11.12 0.51 -5.78
N GLY A 44 10.84 -0.38 -6.73
CA GLY A 44 10.64 -1.81 -6.48
C GLY A 44 11.89 -2.55 -6.04
N LYS A 45 11.74 -3.75 -5.45
CA LYS A 45 12.85 -4.59 -4.95
C LYS A 45 13.99 -4.82 -5.96
N THR A 46 13.68 -4.85 -7.25
CA THR A 46 14.64 -5.13 -8.32
C THR A 46 15.22 -3.87 -8.98
N SER A 47 14.76 -2.68 -8.59
CA SER A 47 15.20 -1.40 -9.19
C SER A 47 16.57 -0.93 -8.71
N GLY A 48 17.10 -1.52 -7.63
CA GLY A 48 18.26 -0.99 -6.90
C GLY A 48 17.91 0.15 -5.93
N HIS A 49 16.66 0.64 -5.93
CA HIS A 49 16.21 1.70 -5.05
C HIS A 49 16.13 1.24 -3.57
N PRO A 50 16.52 2.08 -2.61
CA PRO A 50 16.53 1.72 -1.19
C PRO A 50 15.15 1.53 -0.55
N ALA A 51 14.06 1.92 -1.22
CA ALA A 51 12.67 1.70 -0.79
C ALA A 51 12.24 0.24 -0.90
N LYS A 52 12.71 -0.47 -1.94
CA LYS A 52 12.49 -1.91 -2.15
C LYS A 52 11.01 -2.33 -2.08
N LEU A 53 10.12 -1.57 -2.71
CA LEU A 53 8.68 -1.87 -2.74
C LEU A 53 8.42 -3.25 -3.34
N ASN A 54 7.51 -4.00 -2.72
CA ASN A 54 6.99 -5.25 -3.24
C ASN A 54 5.72 -5.04 -4.10
N PHE A 55 5.24 -6.10 -4.75
CA PHE A 55 4.06 -6.03 -5.61
C PHE A 55 2.80 -5.52 -4.89
N GLY A 56 2.58 -5.93 -3.65
CA GLY A 56 1.47 -5.46 -2.82
C GLY A 56 1.60 -3.98 -2.44
N ASP A 57 2.82 -3.51 -2.17
CA ASP A 57 3.08 -2.11 -1.82
C ASP A 57 2.71 -1.14 -2.96
N CYS A 58 2.83 -1.60 -4.20
CA CYS A 58 2.48 -0.80 -5.38
C CYS A 58 0.99 -0.43 -5.43
N PHE A 59 0.09 -1.25 -4.90
CA PHE A 59 -1.33 -0.92 -4.83
C PHE A 59 -1.59 0.19 -3.81
N SER A 60 -1.00 0.08 -2.62
CA SER A 60 -1.07 1.11 -1.58
C SER A 60 -0.48 2.44 -2.05
N TYR A 61 0.68 2.39 -2.72
CA TYR A 61 1.32 3.54 -3.33
C TYR A 61 0.41 4.20 -4.39
N ALA A 62 -0.12 3.40 -5.32
CA ALA A 62 -0.94 3.93 -6.40
C ALA A 62 -2.26 4.54 -5.90
N LEU A 63 -2.91 3.92 -4.90
CA LEU A 63 -4.11 4.49 -4.29
C LEU A 63 -3.81 5.84 -3.63
N ALA A 64 -2.73 5.93 -2.84
CA ALA A 64 -2.34 7.18 -2.20
C ALA A 64 -2.00 8.28 -3.23
N LYS A 65 -1.24 7.94 -4.28
CA LYS A 65 -0.90 8.89 -5.35
C LYS A 65 -2.11 9.36 -6.15
N THR A 66 -3.06 8.46 -6.45
CA THR A 66 -4.28 8.83 -7.20
C THR A 66 -5.23 9.69 -6.39
N LYS A 67 -5.37 9.44 -5.08
CA LYS A 67 -6.20 10.26 -4.20
C LYS A 67 -5.51 11.55 -3.72
N GLY A 68 -4.18 11.63 -3.81
CA GLY A 68 -3.41 12.73 -3.22
C GLY A 68 -3.38 12.70 -1.69
N GLU A 69 -3.73 11.56 -1.09
CA GLU A 69 -3.82 11.36 0.35
C GLU A 69 -2.53 10.77 0.93
N PRO A 70 -2.19 11.07 2.19
CA PRO A 70 -1.03 10.49 2.85
C PRO A 70 -1.27 9.00 3.16
N LEU A 71 -0.21 8.19 3.09
CA LEU A 71 -0.24 6.75 3.33
C LEU A 71 0.17 6.43 4.77
N LEU A 72 -0.66 5.65 5.48
CA LEU A 72 -0.31 5.08 6.77
C LEU A 72 0.39 3.73 6.56
N PHE A 73 1.63 3.60 7.04
CA PHE A 73 2.41 2.37 6.94
C PHE A 73 3.27 2.15 8.19
N LYS A 74 3.75 0.93 8.36
CA LYS A 74 4.76 0.57 9.37
C LYS A 74 6.03 0.09 8.64
N GLY A 75 7.20 0.48 9.14
CA GLY A 75 8.47 0.18 8.50
C GLY A 75 9.06 1.41 7.80
N GLN A 76 9.98 1.20 6.87
CA GLN A 76 10.72 2.26 6.16
C GLN A 76 10.55 2.19 4.64
N ASP A 77 9.72 1.29 4.13
CA ASP A 77 9.65 0.99 2.69
C ASP A 77 9.12 2.23 1.92
N PHE A 78 8.05 2.85 2.41
CA PHE A 78 7.47 4.04 1.80
C PHE A 78 8.15 5.36 2.20
N SER A 79 8.95 5.40 3.28
CA SER A 79 9.62 6.63 3.74
C SER A 79 10.70 7.11 2.78
N ARG A 80 11.14 6.24 1.86
CA ARG A 80 12.08 6.54 0.78
C ARG A 80 11.38 6.67 -0.57
N THR A 81 10.10 7.01 -0.58
CA THR A 81 9.34 7.30 -1.80
C THR A 81 8.84 8.73 -1.76
N ASP A 82 8.16 9.16 -2.81
CA ASP A 82 7.53 10.48 -2.91
C ASP A 82 6.08 10.52 -2.38
N VAL A 83 5.60 9.44 -1.74
CA VAL A 83 4.29 9.43 -1.06
C VAL A 83 4.39 10.12 0.29
N LYS A 84 3.38 10.92 0.66
CA LYS A 84 3.33 11.58 1.97
C LYS A 84 3.03 10.54 3.06
N SER A 85 3.75 10.61 4.18
CA SER A 85 3.45 9.81 5.37
C SER A 85 2.23 10.36 6.10
N ALA A 86 1.34 9.47 6.54
CA ALA A 86 0.23 9.82 7.44
C ALA A 86 0.62 9.73 8.93
N ARG A 87 1.82 9.24 9.24
CA ARG A 87 2.38 9.34 10.60
C ARG A 87 2.94 10.74 10.79
N ALA A 88 2.48 11.42 11.84
CA ALA A 88 3.10 12.62 12.40
C ALA A 88 4.49 12.29 13.00
#